data_AF-A0AAV0LLM5-F1
#
_entry.id   AF-A0AAV0LLM5-F1
#
_cell.length_a   1.000
_cell.length_b   1.000
_cell.length_c   1.000
_cell.angle_alpha   90.00
_cell.angle_beta   90.00
_cell.angle_gamma   90.00
#
_symmetry.space_group_name_H-M   'P 1'
#
loop_
_entity.id
_entity.type
_entity.pdbx_description
1 polymer ?
#
loop_
_entity_poly.entity_id
_entity_poly.type
_entity_poly.pdbx_seq_one_letter_code
_entity_poly.pdbx_strand_id
1 'polypeptide(L)'
;MGSLSAPAGGLLPYPPARRDETVVEDYHGVKVSDPYRWLEDPDSEETKAFVEEQVKLTDSVLKTCDAREKLKEKITKLFDHPRYEAPSKRGDKYFYFHNTGLQAQSVLYVQDGLEGEPEVLLDPNTLSEDGTVALGKLSVSEDGKYLAYGVSSSGSDWITIKVMRVEDKRVEEDTISWAKFTGISWTHDSKGFFYSRYPAPKDGEKLDAGTETNINLYQESYYHFLGTDQSEDILCWKDQENPKHFFGASVADDGKHVLLHISEGCDPVNKIYYCDISTLPGGLEGFKGSNKLLPFTKLVDNFDAQYEPVANDGTTFTFLTNKDAPRYKLVRVDLNDPSSWTDVVPESEKDVLESADVVNGDKLILSYLSDVKNVLEIRDLKTGSFLHQLPIDIGTVTRVSARRQDSVAFIGFTSFLSPGIIYQCDFGSGDPEMKVFRETNVPGFDRSEFQVKQVFVTSKDGNKFPIFIGSKKDIKLDGSNPCLLYGYGGFNISITPSFSVTRVTLAKHLGVVFCIANIRGGGEYGEEWHKAGSLGSKQNVFDDFISAGEYLVSEGYTQPKKLCIEGGSNGGLLVGACMNQRPDLFGCALAHVGVMDMLRFHKFTIGRWIKT
;
A
#
# COMPACT_ATOMS: atom_id res chain seq x y z
N MET A 1 26.18 30.92 -23.25
CA MET A 1 26.35 29.81 -24.23
C MET A 1 27.46 28.90 -23.72
N GLY A 2 27.11 27.98 -22.82
CA GLY A 2 28.03 26.94 -22.36
C GLY A 2 27.80 25.70 -23.21
N SER A 3 28.82 25.28 -23.95
CA SER A 3 28.82 24.05 -24.73
C SER A 3 28.77 22.87 -23.74
N LEU A 4 27.65 22.14 -23.76
CA LEU A 4 27.60 20.79 -23.23
C LEU A 4 28.57 19.95 -24.08
N SER A 5 29.62 19.44 -23.45
CA SER A 5 30.51 18.46 -24.06
C SER A 5 29.70 17.24 -24.49
N ALA A 6 29.67 16.96 -25.78
CA ALA A 6 29.04 15.76 -26.33
C ALA A 6 29.64 14.51 -25.65
N PRO A 7 28.83 13.51 -25.24
CA PRO A 7 29.37 12.27 -24.70
C PRO A 7 30.22 11.57 -25.76
N ALA A 8 31.28 10.88 -25.30
CA ALA A 8 32.08 9.99 -26.13
C ALA A 8 31.27 8.72 -26.48
N GLY A 9 30.36 8.86 -27.44
CA GLY A 9 29.47 7.83 -27.96
C GLY A 9 28.51 8.52 -28.91
N GLY A 10 28.36 8.03 -30.14
CA GLY A 10 27.46 8.66 -31.13
C GLY A 10 26.05 8.87 -30.56
N LEU A 11 25.31 9.82 -31.14
CA LEU A 11 23.90 10.03 -30.80
C LEU A 11 23.15 8.68 -30.87
N LEU A 12 22.42 8.34 -29.81
CA LEU A 12 21.55 7.17 -29.83
C LEU A 12 20.51 7.31 -30.96
N PRO A 13 20.26 6.25 -31.74
CA PRO A 13 19.28 6.29 -32.81
C PRO A 13 17.86 6.21 -32.21
N TYR A 14 17.33 7.33 -31.75
CA TYR A 14 15.97 7.40 -31.23
C TYR A 14 14.94 7.04 -32.31
N PRO A 15 13.95 6.19 -32.00
CA PRO A 15 12.91 5.86 -32.96
C PRO A 15 12.07 7.10 -33.30
N PRO A 16 11.62 7.24 -34.54
CA PRO A 16 10.74 8.34 -34.92
C PRO A 16 9.40 8.21 -34.18
N ALA A 17 8.86 9.34 -33.71
CA ALA A 17 7.52 9.43 -33.14
C ALA A 17 6.76 10.52 -33.89
N ARG A 18 5.63 10.16 -34.51
CA ARG A 18 4.81 11.13 -35.26
C ARG A 18 4.31 12.21 -34.31
N ARG A 19 4.39 13.46 -34.77
CA ARG A 19 3.83 14.62 -34.08
C ARG A 19 2.56 15.04 -34.79
N ASP A 20 1.47 15.12 -34.04
CA ASP A 20 0.20 15.68 -34.51
C ASP A 20 0.07 17.14 -34.07
N GLU A 21 0.60 18.06 -34.88
CA GLU A 21 0.58 19.50 -34.55
C GLU A 21 -0.83 20.11 -34.54
N THR A 22 -1.86 19.35 -34.93
CA THR A 22 -3.25 19.83 -34.92
C THR A 22 -3.91 19.73 -33.54
N VAL A 23 -3.34 18.93 -32.63
CA VAL A 23 -3.87 18.74 -31.28
C VAL A 23 -3.43 19.89 -30.37
N VAL A 24 -4.33 20.85 -30.18
CA VAL A 24 -4.17 21.99 -29.27
C VAL A 24 -5.44 22.18 -28.46
N GLU A 25 -5.31 22.17 -27.13
CA GLU A 25 -6.41 22.41 -26.19
C GLU A 25 -6.26 23.80 -25.54
N ASP A 26 -7.39 24.40 -25.16
CA ASP A 26 -7.44 25.68 -24.43
C ASP A 26 -7.78 25.41 -22.97
N TYR A 27 -6.83 25.70 -22.08
CA TYR A 27 -7.02 25.63 -20.64
C TYR A 27 -7.11 27.06 -20.09
N HIS A 28 -8.32 27.56 -19.92
CA HIS A 28 -8.60 28.89 -19.34
C HIS A 28 -7.89 30.05 -20.07
N GLY A 29 -7.83 30.00 -21.40
CA GLY A 29 -7.16 30.99 -22.26
C GLY A 29 -5.71 30.65 -22.59
N VAL A 30 -5.13 29.59 -22.01
CA VAL A 30 -3.77 29.11 -22.33
C VAL A 30 -3.85 27.98 -23.34
N LYS A 31 -3.23 28.15 -24.51
CA LYS A 31 -3.13 27.11 -25.53
C LYS A 31 -2.02 26.11 -25.17
N VAL A 32 -2.37 24.83 -25.06
CA VAL A 32 -1.44 23.73 -24.77
C VAL A 32 -1.48 22.75 -25.94
N SER A 33 -0.33 22.53 -26.58
CA SER A 33 -0.19 21.54 -27.65
C SER A 33 0.15 20.17 -27.08
N ASP A 34 -0.51 19.13 -27.59
CA ASP A 34 -0.28 17.73 -27.20
C ASP A 34 -0.07 16.84 -28.45
N PRO A 35 1.10 16.93 -29.09
CA PRO A 35 1.36 16.31 -30.38
C PRO A 35 1.44 14.78 -30.34
N TYR A 36 1.42 14.17 -29.16
CA TYR A 36 1.52 12.73 -28.97
C TYR A 36 0.25 12.11 -28.38
N ARG A 37 -0.88 12.84 -28.44
CA ARG A 37 -2.22 12.36 -28.02
C ARG A 37 -2.58 10.96 -28.51
N TRP A 38 -2.08 10.57 -29.68
CA TRP A 38 -2.31 9.24 -30.25
C TRP A 38 -1.75 8.08 -29.41
N LEU A 39 -0.76 8.33 -28.53
CA LEU A 39 -0.25 7.33 -27.58
C LEU A 39 -1.22 7.00 -26.44
N GLU A 40 -2.30 7.77 -26.26
CA GLU A 40 -3.35 7.45 -25.27
C GLU A 40 -4.20 6.25 -25.68
N ASP A 41 -4.15 5.83 -26.96
CA ASP A 41 -4.77 4.61 -27.46
C ASP A 41 -3.74 3.46 -27.47
N PRO A 42 -3.75 2.56 -26.46
CA PRO A 42 -2.81 1.45 -26.38
C PRO A 42 -3.07 0.36 -27.42
N ASP A 43 -4.29 0.31 -27.99
CA ASP A 43 -4.71 -0.74 -28.91
C ASP A 43 -4.38 -0.40 -30.37
N SER A 44 -4.05 0.87 -30.65
CA SER A 44 -3.65 1.29 -31.99
C SER A 44 -2.34 0.65 -32.43
N GLU A 45 -2.26 0.29 -33.71
CA GLU A 45 -1.04 -0.27 -34.30
C GLU A 45 0.14 0.71 -34.26
N GLU A 46 -0.13 2.02 -34.30
CA GLU A 46 0.90 3.06 -34.19
C GLU A 46 1.56 3.04 -32.79
N THR A 47 0.76 2.91 -31.72
CA THR A 47 1.26 2.82 -30.34
C THR A 47 2.03 1.53 -30.11
N LYS A 48 1.52 0.38 -30.57
CA LYS A 48 2.23 -0.91 -30.45
C LYS A 48 3.60 -0.86 -31.14
N ALA A 49 3.65 -0.33 -32.37
CA ALA A 49 4.92 -0.16 -33.09
C ALA A 49 5.88 0.78 -32.36
N PHE A 50 5.39 1.89 -31.80
CA PHE A 50 6.21 2.80 -31.00
C PHE A 50 6.82 2.10 -29.78
N VAL A 51 6.02 1.31 -29.04
CA VAL A 51 6.49 0.55 -27.88
C VAL A 51 7.58 -0.45 -28.29
N GLU A 52 7.35 -1.23 -29.35
CA GLU A 52 8.34 -2.20 -29.85
C GLU A 52 9.69 -1.54 -30.20
N GLU A 53 9.66 -0.38 -30.85
CA GLU A 53 10.87 0.35 -31.22
C GLU A 53 11.60 0.94 -29.98
N GLN A 54 10.86 1.40 -28.98
CA GLN A 54 11.45 1.83 -27.70
C GLN A 54 12.09 0.67 -26.93
N VAL A 55 11.46 -0.52 -26.95
CA VAL A 55 12.02 -1.74 -26.36
C VAL A 55 13.32 -2.12 -27.07
N LYS A 56 13.35 -2.10 -28.41
CA LYS A 56 14.58 -2.38 -29.19
C LYS A 56 15.71 -1.41 -28.86
N LEU A 57 15.42 -0.11 -28.77
CA LEU A 57 16.42 0.89 -28.36
C LEU A 57 16.93 0.63 -26.95
N THR A 58 16.02 0.42 -25.99
CA THR A 58 16.36 0.16 -24.58
C THR A 58 17.23 -1.09 -24.44
N ASP A 59 16.87 -2.18 -25.11
CA ASP A 59 17.67 -3.41 -25.13
C ASP A 59 19.04 -3.18 -25.74
N SER A 60 19.16 -2.37 -26.80
CA SER A 60 20.46 -2.05 -27.40
C SER A 60 21.39 -1.35 -26.41
N VAL A 61 20.86 -0.44 -25.59
CA VAL A 61 21.62 0.27 -24.54
C VAL A 61 21.98 -0.69 -23.41
N LEU A 62 21.00 -1.42 -22.86
CA LEU A 62 21.23 -2.31 -21.72
C LEU A 62 22.15 -3.49 -22.05
N LYS A 63 22.20 -3.94 -23.31
CA LYS A 63 23.16 -4.96 -23.78
C LYS A 63 24.62 -4.51 -23.69
N THR A 64 24.89 -3.20 -23.68
CA THR A 64 26.25 -2.66 -23.48
C THR A 64 26.68 -2.60 -22.01
N CYS A 65 25.78 -2.92 -21.08
CA CYS A 65 26.09 -2.90 -19.64
C CYS A 65 26.73 -4.22 -19.19
N ASP A 66 28.07 -4.24 -19.16
CA ASP A 66 28.88 -5.41 -18.73
C ASP A 66 28.56 -5.90 -17.30
N ALA A 67 27.94 -5.05 -16.48
CA ALA A 67 27.57 -5.37 -15.11
C ALA A 67 26.22 -6.10 -15.00
N ARG A 68 25.38 -6.10 -16.05
CA ARG A 68 23.98 -6.59 -15.98
C ARG A 68 23.88 -8.04 -15.49
N GLU A 69 24.55 -8.97 -16.15
CA GLU A 69 24.46 -10.40 -15.78
C GLU A 69 25.10 -10.68 -14.41
N LYS A 70 26.20 -9.99 -14.08
CA LYS A 70 26.85 -10.11 -12.76
C LYS A 70 25.93 -9.61 -11.65
N LEU A 71 25.26 -8.47 -11.85
CA LEU A 71 24.30 -7.93 -10.90
C LEU A 71 23.08 -8.84 -10.77
N LYS A 72 22.54 -9.34 -11.88
CA LYS A 72 21.46 -10.32 -11.87
C LYS A 72 21.84 -11.53 -11.01
N GLU A 73 23.00 -12.13 -11.23
CA GLU A 73 23.49 -13.26 -10.43
C GLU A 73 23.56 -12.93 -8.93
N LYS A 74 24.11 -11.77 -8.55
CA LYS A 74 24.21 -11.37 -7.13
C LYS A 74 22.85 -11.08 -6.51
N ILE A 75 21.97 -10.37 -7.23
CA ILE A 75 20.61 -10.07 -6.79
C ILE A 75 19.83 -11.38 -6.59
N THR A 76 19.85 -12.29 -7.58
CA THR A 76 19.20 -13.61 -7.49
C THR A 76 19.71 -14.39 -6.29
N LYS A 77 21.02 -14.45 -6.08
CA LYS A 77 21.61 -15.17 -4.94
C LYS A 77 21.19 -14.59 -3.59
N LEU A 78 21.07 -13.26 -3.48
CA LEU A 78 20.60 -12.65 -2.22
C LEU A 78 19.08 -12.74 -2.06
N PHE A 79 18.30 -12.82 -3.14
CA PHE A 79 16.86 -13.08 -3.07
C PHE A 79 16.52 -14.54 -2.68
N ASP A 80 17.43 -15.47 -2.94
CA ASP A 80 17.28 -16.89 -2.64
C ASP A 80 17.43 -17.20 -1.13
N HIS A 81 16.43 -16.79 -0.35
CA HIS A 81 16.29 -17.06 1.08
C HIS A 81 14.80 -17.16 1.45
N PRO A 82 14.44 -18.01 2.43
CA PRO A 82 13.05 -18.16 2.82
C PRO A 82 12.52 -16.88 3.47
N ARG A 83 11.27 -16.52 3.17
CA ARG A 83 10.57 -15.36 3.75
C ARG A 83 9.21 -15.77 4.27
N TYR A 84 8.84 -15.24 5.42
CA TYR A 84 7.59 -15.54 6.11
C TYR A 84 6.85 -14.25 6.46
N GLU A 85 5.53 -14.27 6.36
CA GLU A 85 4.66 -13.25 6.94
C GLU A 85 4.18 -13.67 8.33
N ALA A 86 3.79 -12.68 9.16
CA ALA A 86 3.24 -12.93 10.48
C ALA A 86 1.96 -13.78 10.37
N PRO A 87 1.84 -14.91 11.10
CA PRO A 87 0.69 -15.79 10.99
C PRO A 87 -0.58 -15.14 11.56
N SER A 88 -1.72 -15.47 10.95
CA SER A 88 -3.05 -15.06 11.39
C SER A 88 -3.83 -16.26 11.90
N LYS A 89 -4.57 -16.10 13.00
CA LYS A 89 -5.38 -17.18 13.58
C LYS A 89 -6.85 -17.07 13.14
N ARG A 90 -7.45 -18.20 12.76
CA ARG A 90 -8.91 -18.39 12.59
C ARG A 90 -9.29 -19.78 13.09
N GLY A 91 -10.31 -19.87 13.94
CA GLY A 91 -10.55 -21.08 14.74
C GLY A 91 -9.28 -21.55 15.45
N ASP A 92 -8.92 -22.82 15.26
CA ASP A 92 -7.70 -23.46 15.78
C ASP A 92 -6.54 -23.51 14.77
N LYS A 93 -6.70 -22.88 13.60
CA LYS A 93 -5.73 -22.88 12.50
C LYS A 93 -4.96 -21.57 12.41
N TYR A 94 -3.72 -21.67 11.96
CA TYR A 94 -2.90 -20.53 11.57
C TYR A 94 -2.67 -20.50 10.07
N PHE A 95 -2.71 -19.30 9.51
CA PHE A 95 -2.56 -19.02 8.09
C PHE A 95 -1.39 -18.05 7.90
N TYR A 96 -0.48 -18.33 6.98
CA TYR A 96 0.66 -17.46 6.72
C TYR A 96 1.20 -17.63 5.30
N PHE A 97 1.77 -16.57 4.75
CA PHE A 97 2.50 -16.64 3.50
C PHE A 97 3.95 -17.06 3.74
N HIS A 98 4.44 -17.90 2.83
CA HIS A 98 5.83 -18.33 2.78
C HIS A 98 6.33 -18.33 1.34
N ASN A 99 7.54 -17.83 1.13
CA ASN A 99 8.26 -17.93 -0.14
C ASN A 99 9.60 -18.62 0.14
N THR A 100 9.91 -19.69 -0.58
CA THR A 100 11.16 -20.43 -0.39
C THR A 100 12.41 -19.65 -0.80
N GLY A 101 12.25 -18.61 -1.63
CA GLY A 101 13.32 -17.71 -2.02
C GLY A 101 13.08 -17.07 -3.38
N LEU A 102 12.85 -17.90 -4.40
CA LEU A 102 12.73 -17.47 -5.80
C LEU A 102 11.38 -17.80 -6.44
N GLN A 103 10.38 -18.20 -5.64
CA GLN A 103 9.03 -18.36 -6.16
C GLN A 103 8.51 -17.00 -6.64
N ALA A 104 7.84 -16.99 -7.79
CA ALA A 104 7.30 -15.77 -8.39
C ALA A 104 6.31 -15.09 -7.44
N GLN A 105 5.51 -15.89 -6.72
CA GLN A 105 4.56 -15.46 -5.71
C GLN A 105 4.73 -16.29 -4.43
N SER A 106 4.49 -15.66 -3.27
CA SER A 106 4.44 -16.36 -1.98
C SER A 106 3.24 -17.32 -1.94
N VAL A 107 3.42 -18.47 -1.30
CA VAL A 107 2.40 -19.52 -1.15
C VAL A 107 1.71 -19.37 0.20
N LEU A 108 0.38 -19.50 0.22
CA LEU A 108 -0.40 -19.48 1.45
C LEU A 108 -0.40 -20.87 2.09
N TYR A 109 0.07 -20.95 3.32
CA TYR A 109 0.07 -22.16 4.14
C TYR A 109 -1.01 -22.10 5.22
N VAL A 110 -1.47 -23.27 5.64
CA VAL A 110 -2.33 -23.50 6.80
C VAL A 110 -1.70 -24.55 7.72
N GLN A 111 -1.84 -24.40 9.03
CA GLN A 111 -1.37 -25.37 10.01
C GLN A 111 -2.31 -25.44 11.22
N ASP A 112 -2.43 -26.63 11.81
CA ASP A 112 -3.20 -26.86 13.05
C ASP A 112 -2.36 -26.49 14.28
N GLY A 113 -2.72 -25.41 14.97
CA GLY A 113 -1.87 -24.86 16.03
C GLY A 113 -0.52 -24.31 15.52
N LEU A 114 0.35 -23.86 16.43
CA LEU A 114 1.65 -23.29 16.06
C LEU A 114 2.74 -24.34 15.76
N GLU A 115 2.60 -25.53 16.35
CA GLU A 115 3.54 -26.65 16.22
C GLU A 115 3.08 -27.73 15.24
N GLY A 116 1.93 -27.52 14.58
CA GLY A 116 1.41 -28.44 13.57
C GLY A 116 2.27 -28.44 12.29
N GLU A 117 2.24 -29.56 11.58
CA GLU A 117 2.83 -29.68 10.25
C GLU A 117 2.13 -28.71 9.29
N PRO A 118 2.87 -27.80 8.62
CA PRO A 118 2.27 -26.85 7.70
C PRO A 118 1.95 -27.46 6.34
N GLU A 119 0.78 -27.14 5.82
CA GLU A 119 0.32 -27.58 4.52
C GLU A 119 0.07 -26.39 3.57
N VAL A 120 0.36 -26.59 2.29
CA VAL A 120 -0.05 -25.63 1.26
C VAL A 120 -1.58 -25.58 1.20
N LEU A 121 -2.14 -24.39 1.36
CA LEU A 121 -3.56 -24.11 1.14
C LEU A 121 -3.80 -23.58 -0.27
N LEU A 122 -3.02 -22.59 -0.70
CA LEU A 122 -3.16 -21.97 -2.02
C LEU A 122 -1.80 -21.57 -2.59
N ASP A 123 -1.47 -22.12 -3.76
CA ASP A 123 -0.26 -21.78 -4.51
C ASP A 123 -0.59 -20.92 -5.75
N PRO A 124 -0.39 -19.58 -5.68
CA PRO A 124 -0.58 -18.70 -6.83
C PRO A 124 0.22 -19.11 -8.07
N ASN A 125 1.38 -19.73 -7.89
CA ASN A 125 2.27 -20.09 -8.99
C ASN A 125 1.67 -21.19 -9.87
N THR A 126 0.61 -21.86 -9.42
CA THR A 126 -0.14 -22.86 -10.20
C THR A 126 -1.41 -22.32 -10.86
N LEU A 127 -1.75 -21.04 -10.66
CA LEU A 127 -2.98 -20.45 -11.19
C LEU A 127 -2.90 -20.13 -12.69
N SER A 128 -1.69 -20.04 -13.26
CA SER A 128 -1.46 -19.83 -14.70
C SER A 128 -0.14 -20.45 -15.12
N GLU A 129 -0.07 -20.98 -16.34
CA GLU A 129 1.16 -21.60 -16.88
C GLU A 129 2.28 -20.58 -17.09
N ASP A 130 1.95 -19.32 -17.36
CA ASP A 130 2.89 -18.22 -17.60
C ASP A 130 3.13 -17.33 -16.36
N GLY A 131 2.48 -17.63 -15.23
CA GLY A 131 2.61 -16.88 -13.98
C GLY A 131 2.00 -15.48 -13.99
N THR A 132 1.12 -15.17 -14.95
CA THR A 132 0.49 -13.84 -15.08
C THR A 132 -0.73 -13.63 -14.18
N VAL A 133 -1.22 -14.70 -13.53
CA VAL A 133 -2.29 -14.60 -12.53
C VAL A 133 -1.68 -14.37 -11.14
N ALA A 134 -2.03 -13.24 -10.53
CA ALA A 134 -1.62 -12.89 -9.18
C ALA A 134 -2.79 -13.02 -8.19
N LEU A 135 -2.48 -13.33 -6.93
CA LEU A 135 -3.46 -13.21 -5.85
C LEU A 135 -3.68 -11.74 -5.52
N GLY A 136 -4.95 -11.36 -5.45
CA GLY A 136 -5.41 -10.11 -4.90
C GLY A 136 -5.73 -10.25 -3.41
N LYS A 137 -6.79 -9.56 -2.97
CA LYS A 137 -7.29 -9.62 -1.60
C LYS A 137 -7.75 -11.03 -1.23
N LEU A 138 -7.50 -11.45 0.00
CA LEU A 138 -8.01 -12.70 0.56
C LEU A 138 -8.57 -12.49 1.96
N SER A 139 -9.48 -13.36 2.37
CA SER A 139 -10.09 -13.35 3.69
C SER A 139 -10.55 -14.75 4.07
N VAL A 140 -10.21 -15.18 5.28
CA VAL A 140 -10.61 -16.47 5.84
C VAL A 140 -11.86 -16.26 6.70
N SER A 141 -12.85 -17.15 6.59
CA SER A 141 -14.07 -17.12 7.40
C SER A 141 -13.76 -17.19 8.91
N GLU A 142 -14.66 -16.69 9.74
CA GLU A 142 -14.44 -16.63 11.19
C GLU A 142 -14.20 -18.01 11.82
N ASP A 143 -14.87 -19.03 11.29
CA ASP A 143 -14.69 -20.43 11.72
C ASP A 143 -13.47 -21.13 11.09
N GLY A 144 -12.74 -20.45 10.20
CA GLY A 144 -11.54 -20.98 9.54
C GLY A 144 -11.80 -22.03 8.46
N LYS A 145 -13.05 -22.22 8.01
CA LYS A 145 -13.41 -23.28 7.04
C LYS A 145 -13.36 -22.84 5.58
N TYR A 146 -13.50 -21.55 5.30
CA TYR A 146 -13.51 -21.04 3.94
C TYR A 146 -12.46 -19.95 3.75
N LEU A 147 -11.81 -19.98 2.58
CA LEU A 147 -10.94 -18.93 2.08
C LEU A 147 -11.61 -18.30 0.86
N ALA A 148 -11.95 -17.02 0.95
CA ALA A 148 -12.28 -16.22 -0.22
C ALA A 148 -11.02 -15.50 -0.70
N TYR A 149 -10.73 -15.56 -2.00
CA TYR A 149 -9.52 -14.98 -2.58
C TYR A 149 -9.80 -14.38 -3.96
N GLY A 150 -9.26 -13.19 -4.21
CA GLY A 150 -9.27 -12.54 -5.50
C GLY A 150 -8.14 -13.03 -6.39
N VAL A 151 -8.42 -13.21 -7.68
CA VAL A 151 -7.40 -13.44 -8.72
C VAL A 151 -7.48 -12.32 -9.76
N SER A 152 -6.32 -11.76 -10.10
CA SER A 152 -6.17 -10.75 -11.16
C SER A 152 -5.29 -11.30 -12.27
N SER A 153 -5.68 -11.07 -13.53
CA SER A 153 -4.87 -11.46 -14.70
C SER A 153 -4.04 -10.28 -15.20
N SER A 154 -2.79 -10.55 -15.60
CA SER A 154 -1.92 -9.61 -16.32
C SER A 154 -1.70 -8.25 -15.63
N GLY A 155 -1.79 -8.21 -14.29
CA GLY A 155 -1.60 -6.97 -13.51
C GLY A 155 -2.77 -5.99 -13.54
N SER A 156 -3.94 -6.43 -14.02
CA SER A 156 -5.18 -5.66 -13.93
C SER A 156 -5.62 -5.46 -12.48
N ASP A 157 -6.17 -4.29 -12.16
CA ASP A 157 -6.82 -4.04 -10.86
C ASP A 157 -8.18 -4.76 -10.72
N TRP A 158 -8.72 -5.31 -11.81
CA TRP A 158 -9.91 -6.15 -11.76
C TRP A 158 -9.58 -7.50 -11.13
N ILE A 159 -10.43 -7.92 -10.20
CA ILE A 159 -10.32 -9.22 -9.54
C ILE A 159 -11.59 -10.03 -9.76
N THR A 160 -11.40 -11.33 -9.93
CA THR A 160 -12.46 -12.33 -9.75
C THR A 160 -12.29 -12.95 -8.37
N ILE A 161 -13.30 -12.87 -7.51
CA ILE A 161 -13.27 -13.53 -6.19
C ILE A 161 -13.76 -14.97 -6.35
N LYS A 162 -13.00 -15.90 -5.78
CA LYS A 162 -13.28 -17.33 -5.68
C LYS A 162 -13.34 -17.74 -4.22
N VAL A 163 -14.01 -18.86 -3.93
CA VAL A 163 -14.08 -19.45 -2.59
C VAL A 163 -13.49 -20.84 -2.59
N MET A 164 -12.73 -21.18 -1.56
CA MET A 164 -12.12 -22.49 -1.35
C MET A 164 -12.43 -23.00 0.06
N ARG A 165 -12.71 -24.30 0.18
CA ARG A 165 -12.76 -25.01 1.46
C ARG A 165 -11.35 -25.26 1.98
N VAL A 166 -11.12 -24.92 3.25
CA VAL A 166 -9.80 -25.10 3.89
C VAL A 166 -9.51 -26.57 4.19
N GLU A 167 -10.53 -27.36 4.52
CA GLU A 167 -10.38 -28.77 4.92
C GLU A 167 -9.85 -29.67 3.79
N ASP A 168 -10.47 -29.59 2.60
CA ASP A 168 -10.16 -30.46 1.46
C ASP A 168 -9.58 -29.72 0.25
N LYS A 169 -9.32 -28.41 0.39
CA LYS A 169 -8.73 -27.52 -0.63
C LYS A 169 -9.56 -27.44 -1.91
N ARG A 170 -10.85 -27.78 -1.82
CA ARG A 170 -11.77 -27.73 -2.97
C ARG A 170 -12.24 -26.30 -3.22
N VAL A 171 -12.07 -25.84 -4.45
CA VAL A 171 -12.66 -24.57 -4.92
C VAL A 171 -14.15 -24.78 -5.14
N GLU A 172 -14.97 -23.90 -4.56
CA GLU A 172 -16.42 -23.91 -4.73
C GLU A 172 -16.82 -23.30 -6.08
N GLU A 173 -18.08 -23.46 -6.48
CA GLU A 173 -18.59 -22.94 -7.76
C GLU A 173 -18.72 -21.40 -7.75
N ASP A 174 -18.77 -20.81 -6.56
CA ASP A 174 -18.86 -19.38 -6.27
C ASP A 174 -17.80 -18.58 -7.04
N THR A 175 -18.28 -17.68 -7.91
CA THR A 175 -17.45 -16.82 -8.76
C THR A 175 -18.05 -15.42 -8.81
N ILE A 176 -17.29 -14.44 -8.32
CA ILE A 176 -17.73 -13.05 -8.24
C ILE A 176 -16.86 -12.20 -9.15
N SER A 177 -17.46 -11.69 -10.22
CA SER A 177 -16.82 -10.84 -11.22
C SER A 177 -17.00 -9.35 -10.91
N TRP A 178 -16.22 -8.51 -11.62
CA TRP A 178 -16.31 -7.03 -11.57
C TRP A 178 -15.97 -6.41 -10.21
N ALA A 179 -15.24 -7.15 -9.37
CA ALA A 179 -14.68 -6.64 -8.15
C ALA A 179 -13.41 -5.83 -8.46
N LYS A 180 -13.30 -4.65 -7.86
CA LYS A 180 -12.14 -3.77 -7.96
C LYS A 180 -12.20 -2.78 -6.79
N PHE A 181 -11.07 -2.56 -6.12
CA PHE A 181 -10.98 -1.79 -4.85
C PHE A 181 -12.05 -2.19 -3.82
N THR A 182 -12.06 -3.47 -3.46
CA THR A 182 -13.00 -4.06 -2.49
C THR A 182 -12.27 -4.81 -1.38
N GLY A 183 -12.89 -4.87 -0.21
CA GLY A 183 -12.58 -5.86 0.83
C GLY A 183 -13.41 -7.13 0.67
N ILE A 184 -13.16 -8.10 1.55
CA ILE A 184 -13.98 -9.31 1.71
C ILE A 184 -14.23 -9.48 3.22
N SER A 185 -15.46 -9.17 3.67
CA SER A 185 -15.80 -9.20 5.08
C SER A 185 -16.84 -10.28 5.37
N TRP A 186 -16.38 -11.39 5.96
CA TRP A 186 -17.24 -12.50 6.36
C TRP A 186 -18.19 -12.11 7.48
N THR A 187 -19.42 -12.62 7.44
CA THR A 187 -20.28 -12.68 8.63
C THR A 187 -19.81 -13.80 9.56
N HIS A 188 -20.07 -13.63 10.87
CA HIS A 188 -19.59 -14.60 11.88
C HIS A 188 -20.27 -15.97 11.77
N ASP A 189 -21.42 -16.06 11.12
CA ASP A 189 -22.08 -17.33 10.80
C ASP A 189 -21.43 -18.07 9.61
N SER A 190 -20.43 -17.46 8.96
CA SER A 190 -19.69 -17.98 7.81
C SER A 190 -20.59 -18.40 6.63
N LYS A 191 -21.81 -17.85 6.53
CA LYS A 191 -22.73 -18.11 5.42
C LYS A 191 -22.37 -17.33 4.15
N GLY A 192 -21.53 -16.31 4.25
CA GLY A 192 -21.24 -15.40 3.17
C GLY A 192 -20.39 -14.21 3.59
N PHE A 193 -20.19 -13.27 2.68
CA PHE A 193 -19.36 -12.11 2.90
C PHE A 193 -19.86 -10.87 2.15
N PHE A 194 -19.56 -9.71 2.72
CA PHE A 194 -19.72 -8.43 2.06
C PHE A 194 -18.54 -8.15 1.13
N TYR A 195 -18.84 -7.56 -0.02
CA TYR A 195 -17.87 -7.11 -1.02
C TYR A 195 -18.43 -5.90 -1.79
N SER A 196 -17.65 -5.34 -2.70
CA SER A 196 -18.06 -4.26 -3.59
C SER A 196 -17.62 -4.54 -5.02
N ARG A 197 -18.46 -4.15 -5.97
CA ARG A 197 -18.22 -4.33 -7.40
C ARG A 197 -18.69 -3.13 -8.20
N TYR A 198 -18.23 -3.04 -9.43
CA TYR A 198 -18.76 -2.11 -10.42
C TYR A 198 -19.88 -2.77 -11.24
N PRO A 199 -20.76 -1.98 -11.87
CA PRO A 199 -21.77 -2.50 -12.77
C PRO A 199 -21.13 -3.34 -13.88
N ALA A 200 -21.81 -4.42 -14.27
CA ALA A 200 -21.35 -5.26 -15.36
C ALA A 200 -21.19 -4.43 -16.66
N PRO A 201 -20.15 -4.71 -17.47
CA PRO A 201 -19.99 -4.10 -18.79
C PRO A 201 -21.22 -4.34 -19.67
N LYS A 202 -21.45 -3.43 -20.62
CA LYS A 202 -22.45 -3.66 -21.67
C LYS A 202 -21.93 -4.72 -22.64
N ASP A 203 -22.83 -5.48 -23.26
CA ASP A 203 -22.50 -6.55 -24.19
C ASP A 203 -21.45 -6.11 -25.24
N GLY A 204 -20.29 -6.78 -25.24
CA GLY A 204 -19.18 -6.53 -26.18
C GLY A 204 -17.94 -5.86 -25.59
N GLU A 205 -18.02 -5.28 -24.38
CA GLU A 205 -16.85 -4.68 -23.71
C GLU A 205 -16.08 -5.73 -22.89
N LYS A 206 -14.82 -6.00 -23.24
CA LYS A 206 -13.89 -6.81 -22.42
C LYS A 206 -13.16 -5.91 -21.44
N LEU A 207 -13.67 -5.77 -20.21
CA LEU A 207 -13.04 -4.96 -19.15
C LEU A 207 -11.95 -5.72 -18.35
N ASP A 208 -11.79 -7.03 -18.55
CA ASP A 208 -10.95 -7.86 -17.68
C ASP A 208 -9.46 -7.89 -18.07
N ALA A 209 -9.06 -7.10 -19.09
CA ALA A 209 -7.67 -7.09 -19.59
C ALA A 209 -6.76 -6.10 -18.83
N GLY A 210 -7.32 -5.10 -18.16
CA GLY A 210 -6.54 -4.03 -17.51
C GLY A 210 -5.87 -3.06 -18.49
N THR A 211 -6.17 -3.18 -19.80
CA THR A 211 -5.69 -2.30 -20.86
C THR A 211 -6.65 -1.14 -21.13
N GLU A 212 -7.86 -1.19 -20.59
CA GLU A 212 -8.86 -0.16 -20.79
C GLU A 212 -8.54 1.11 -20.01
N THR A 213 -8.83 2.26 -20.62
CA THR A 213 -8.64 3.58 -20.00
C THR A 213 -9.93 4.14 -19.39
N ASN A 214 -11.01 3.35 -19.40
CA ASN A 214 -12.36 3.76 -18.97
C ASN A 214 -12.41 4.13 -17.48
N ILE A 215 -13.20 5.15 -17.17
CA ILE A 215 -13.44 5.60 -15.80
C ILE A 215 -14.40 4.63 -15.09
N ASN A 216 -14.02 4.12 -13.92
CA ASN A 216 -14.88 3.22 -13.12
C ASN A 216 -15.85 4.01 -12.22
N LEU A 217 -17.13 4.18 -12.59
CA LEU A 217 -18.16 4.92 -11.82
C LEU A 217 -19.20 3.96 -11.21
N TYR A 218 -19.96 4.46 -10.22
CA TYR A 218 -21.13 3.78 -9.64
C TYR A 218 -20.80 2.43 -8.97
N GLN A 219 -19.76 2.38 -8.14
CA GLN A 219 -19.49 1.16 -7.35
C GLN A 219 -20.71 0.85 -6.47
N GLU A 220 -20.93 -0.41 -6.16
CA GLU A 220 -22.05 -0.87 -5.35
C GLU A 220 -21.55 -1.87 -4.29
N SER A 221 -22.15 -1.83 -3.10
CA SER A 221 -21.86 -2.77 -2.01
C SER A 221 -22.85 -3.93 -2.04
N TYR A 222 -22.34 -5.15 -1.95
CA TYR A 222 -23.11 -6.38 -2.04
C TYR A 222 -22.80 -7.35 -0.90
N TYR A 223 -23.73 -8.28 -0.65
CA TYR A 223 -23.50 -9.45 0.17
C TYR A 223 -23.73 -10.72 -0.65
N HIS A 224 -22.73 -11.60 -0.66
CA HIS A 224 -22.75 -12.87 -1.35
C HIS A 224 -23.01 -14.01 -0.35
N PHE A 225 -23.97 -14.88 -0.64
CA PHE A 225 -24.18 -16.11 0.10
C PHE A 225 -23.42 -17.25 -0.57
N LEU A 226 -22.75 -18.08 0.23
CA LEU A 226 -22.06 -19.25 -0.28
C LEU A 226 -23.02 -20.24 -0.97
N GLY A 227 -22.56 -20.81 -2.07
CA GLY A 227 -23.29 -21.75 -2.90
C GLY A 227 -24.41 -21.11 -3.74
N THR A 228 -24.37 -19.79 -3.95
CA THR A 228 -25.33 -19.09 -4.81
C THR A 228 -24.65 -18.45 -6.02
N ASP A 229 -25.40 -18.24 -7.09
CA ASP A 229 -24.88 -17.50 -8.26
C ASP A 229 -24.74 -16.01 -7.93
N GLN A 230 -23.76 -15.33 -8.53
CA GLN A 230 -23.51 -13.90 -8.31
C GLN A 230 -24.74 -13.01 -8.64
N SER A 231 -25.66 -13.48 -9.48
CA SER A 231 -26.92 -12.79 -9.78
C SER A 231 -27.91 -12.77 -8.61
N GLU A 232 -27.75 -13.63 -7.62
CA GLU A 232 -28.57 -13.68 -6.40
C GLU A 232 -28.05 -12.78 -5.28
N ASP A 233 -26.88 -12.16 -5.46
CA ASP A 233 -26.24 -11.32 -4.46
C ASP A 233 -27.12 -10.14 -4.03
N ILE A 234 -27.13 -9.88 -2.73
CA ILE A 234 -27.97 -8.82 -2.14
C ILE A 234 -27.28 -7.48 -2.34
N LEU A 235 -27.91 -6.59 -3.08
CA LEU A 235 -27.50 -5.19 -3.17
C LEU A 235 -27.72 -4.51 -1.81
N CYS A 236 -26.62 -4.25 -1.10
CA CYS A 236 -26.65 -3.69 0.24
C CYS A 236 -26.69 -2.16 0.21
N TRP A 237 -25.94 -1.52 -0.69
CA TRP A 237 -25.89 -0.08 -0.84
C TRP A 237 -25.51 0.36 -2.25
N LYS A 238 -26.07 1.49 -2.69
CA LYS A 238 -25.68 2.23 -3.90
C LYS A 238 -25.96 3.72 -3.73
N ASP A 239 -25.25 4.55 -4.49
CA ASP A 239 -25.45 6.00 -4.51
C ASP A 239 -25.38 6.53 -5.96
N GLN A 240 -26.54 6.66 -6.60
CA GLN A 240 -26.61 7.08 -8.00
C GLN A 240 -26.34 8.58 -8.20
N GLU A 241 -26.57 9.39 -7.17
CA GLU A 241 -26.35 10.83 -7.20
C GLU A 241 -24.86 11.18 -7.10
N ASN A 242 -24.07 10.30 -6.49
CA ASN A 242 -22.63 10.50 -6.28
C ASN A 242 -21.83 9.34 -6.91
N PRO A 243 -21.68 9.34 -8.25
CA PRO A 243 -21.10 8.21 -8.99
C PRO A 243 -19.61 7.96 -8.72
N LYS A 244 -18.94 8.89 -8.03
CA LYS A 244 -17.52 8.81 -7.67
C LYS A 244 -17.27 8.15 -6.32
N HIS A 245 -18.30 8.04 -5.48
CA HIS A 245 -18.20 7.35 -4.20
C HIS A 245 -17.80 5.90 -4.43
N PHE A 246 -16.94 5.41 -3.55
CA PHE A 246 -16.58 4.01 -3.47
C PHE A 246 -16.79 3.52 -2.03
N PHE A 247 -17.08 2.23 -1.92
CA PHE A 247 -17.68 1.60 -0.76
C PHE A 247 -16.78 0.48 -0.24
N GLY A 248 -16.61 0.44 1.07
CA GLY A 248 -16.10 -0.71 1.80
C GLY A 248 -17.12 -1.14 2.85
N ALA A 249 -17.25 -2.44 3.11
CA ALA A 249 -18.08 -2.94 4.18
C ALA A 249 -17.26 -3.85 5.10
N SER A 250 -17.39 -3.65 6.41
CA SER A 250 -16.72 -4.45 7.44
C SER A 250 -17.71 -4.87 8.52
N VAL A 251 -17.72 -6.15 8.86
CA VAL A 251 -18.44 -6.69 10.01
C VAL A 251 -17.65 -6.35 11.28
N ALA A 252 -18.33 -5.81 12.28
CA ALA A 252 -17.73 -5.46 13.57
C ALA A 252 -17.40 -6.72 14.40
N ASP A 253 -16.55 -6.58 15.42
CA ASP A 253 -16.06 -7.67 16.27
C ASP A 253 -17.18 -8.49 16.95
N ASP A 254 -18.35 -7.89 17.16
CA ASP A 254 -19.50 -8.59 17.75
C ASP A 254 -20.28 -9.47 16.77
N GLY A 255 -20.00 -9.36 15.46
CA GLY A 255 -20.72 -10.04 14.39
C GLY A 255 -22.15 -9.54 14.15
N LYS A 256 -22.60 -8.48 14.85
CA LYS A 256 -23.97 -7.96 14.80
C LYS A 256 -24.08 -6.70 13.97
N HIS A 257 -23.03 -5.90 13.90
CA HIS A 257 -23.02 -4.66 13.14
C HIS A 257 -22.20 -4.81 11.86
N VAL A 258 -22.71 -4.29 10.75
CA VAL A 258 -21.92 -4.02 9.54
C VAL A 258 -21.72 -2.51 9.42
N LEU A 259 -20.48 -2.10 9.21
CA LEU A 259 -20.09 -0.72 8.94
C LEU A 259 -19.86 -0.54 7.44
N LEU A 260 -20.48 0.48 6.87
CA LEU A 260 -20.26 0.93 5.50
C LEU A 260 -19.36 2.16 5.53
N HIS A 261 -18.19 2.01 4.93
CA HIS A 261 -17.20 3.06 4.68
C HIS A 261 -17.47 3.65 3.31
N ILE A 262 -17.65 4.97 3.23
CA ILE A 262 -17.81 5.66 1.94
C ILE A 262 -16.66 6.64 1.82
N SER A 263 -15.95 6.59 0.71
CA SER A 263 -14.81 7.44 0.42
C SER A 263 -14.97 8.16 -0.91
N GLU A 264 -14.30 9.31 -1.05
CA GLU A 264 -14.20 10.06 -2.29
C GLU A 264 -12.76 10.55 -2.49
N GLY A 265 -12.07 10.01 -3.50
CA GLY A 265 -10.67 10.35 -3.76
C GLY A 265 -9.68 9.63 -2.84
N CYS A 266 -8.51 10.25 -2.63
CA CYS A 266 -7.40 9.68 -1.85
C CYS A 266 -7.10 10.43 -0.55
N ASP A 267 -7.91 11.44 -0.18
CA ASP A 267 -7.75 12.13 1.10
C ASP A 267 -8.11 11.15 2.24
N PRO A 268 -7.42 11.20 3.40
CA PRO A 268 -7.76 10.36 4.55
C PRO A 268 -9.01 10.89 5.24
N VAL A 269 -10.16 10.74 4.58
CA VAL A 269 -11.50 11.11 5.04
C VAL A 269 -12.54 10.11 4.56
N ASN A 270 -13.55 9.83 5.37
CA ASN A 270 -14.62 8.91 5.00
C ASN A 270 -15.92 9.18 5.78
N LYS A 271 -17.04 8.80 5.17
CA LYS A 271 -18.31 8.62 5.88
C LYS A 271 -18.32 7.25 6.56
N ILE A 272 -19.10 7.14 7.64
CA ILE A 272 -19.39 5.88 8.33
C ILE A 272 -20.88 5.74 8.53
N TYR A 273 -21.46 4.73 7.92
CA TYR A 273 -22.82 4.27 8.24
C TYR A 273 -22.76 2.89 8.89
N TYR A 274 -23.80 2.52 9.62
CA TYR A 274 -23.89 1.21 10.28
C TYR A 274 -25.27 0.58 10.10
N CYS A 275 -25.32 -0.75 10.13
CA CYS A 275 -26.56 -1.51 10.16
C CYS A 275 -26.41 -2.65 11.17
N ASP A 276 -27.36 -2.79 12.10
CA ASP A 276 -27.45 -3.95 12.99
C ASP A 276 -28.15 -5.09 12.26
N ILE A 277 -27.35 -6.02 11.72
CA ILE A 277 -27.83 -7.17 10.96
C ILE A 277 -28.57 -8.19 11.83
N SER A 278 -28.36 -8.16 13.16
CA SER A 278 -29.03 -9.07 14.08
C SER A 278 -30.51 -8.72 14.32
N THR A 279 -30.89 -7.48 13.99
CA THR A 279 -32.28 -6.99 14.13
C THR A 279 -33.09 -7.08 12.84
N LEU A 280 -32.48 -7.49 11.72
CA LEU A 280 -33.15 -7.59 10.43
C LEU A 280 -34.20 -8.71 10.43
N PRO A 281 -35.47 -8.42 10.05
CA PRO A 281 -36.48 -9.46 9.92
C PRO A 281 -36.07 -10.50 8.86
N GLY A 282 -35.88 -11.75 9.26
CA GLY A 282 -35.38 -12.82 8.38
C GLY A 282 -33.88 -12.75 8.08
N GLY A 283 -33.12 -11.94 8.82
CA GLY A 283 -31.69 -11.72 8.59
C GLY A 283 -31.37 -11.17 7.21
N LEU A 284 -30.15 -11.38 6.74
CA LEU A 284 -29.76 -11.04 5.36
C LEU A 284 -30.57 -11.86 4.33
N GLU A 285 -30.95 -13.10 4.64
CA GLU A 285 -31.76 -13.94 3.73
C GLU A 285 -33.10 -13.29 3.36
N GLY A 286 -33.70 -12.50 4.26
CA GLY A 286 -34.94 -11.74 4.02
C GLY A 286 -34.83 -10.68 2.92
N PHE A 287 -33.61 -10.34 2.50
CA PHE A 287 -33.35 -9.39 1.42
C PHE A 287 -33.06 -10.08 0.06
N LYS A 288 -32.91 -11.40 0.02
CA LYS A 288 -32.72 -12.15 -1.24
C LYS A 288 -33.88 -11.90 -2.20
N GLY A 289 -33.57 -11.60 -3.46
CA GLY A 289 -34.55 -11.28 -4.50
C GLY A 289 -35.37 -10.00 -4.23
N SER A 290 -35.03 -9.22 -3.19
CA SER A 290 -35.67 -7.95 -2.89
C SER A 290 -34.93 -6.79 -3.55
N ASN A 291 -35.65 -5.75 -3.95
CA ASN A 291 -35.06 -4.50 -4.43
C ASN A 291 -34.76 -3.50 -3.29
N LYS A 292 -34.80 -3.95 -2.04
CA LYS A 292 -34.59 -3.10 -0.86
C LYS A 292 -33.11 -3.11 -0.48
N LEU A 293 -32.56 -1.94 -0.22
CA LEU A 293 -31.23 -1.79 0.37
C LEU A 293 -31.26 -2.12 1.87
N LEU A 294 -30.09 -2.44 2.44
CA LEU A 294 -29.98 -2.57 3.89
C LEU A 294 -30.23 -1.21 4.57
N PRO A 295 -30.92 -1.19 5.72
CA PRO A 295 -31.31 0.05 6.40
C PRO A 295 -30.13 0.64 7.19
N PHE A 296 -29.11 1.13 6.48
CA PHE A 296 -27.96 1.79 7.08
C PHE A 296 -28.36 3.11 7.77
N THR A 297 -27.92 3.28 9.02
CA THR A 297 -28.01 4.52 9.78
C THR A 297 -26.70 5.30 9.63
N LYS A 298 -26.81 6.61 9.41
CA LYS A 298 -25.65 7.46 9.13
C LYS A 298 -25.04 8.00 10.42
N LEU A 299 -23.89 7.46 10.82
CA LEU A 299 -23.14 7.94 11.99
C LEU A 299 -22.34 9.20 11.65
N VAL A 300 -21.61 9.16 10.53
CA VAL A 300 -20.89 10.30 9.94
C VAL A 300 -21.31 10.42 8.47
N ASP A 301 -21.92 11.54 8.07
CA ASP A 301 -22.43 11.79 6.70
C ASP A 301 -21.71 12.95 5.99
N ASN A 302 -20.42 13.12 6.26
CA ASN A 302 -19.58 14.12 5.58
C ASN A 302 -18.15 13.56 5.43
N PHE A 303 -17.28 14.30 4.72
CA PHE A 303 -15.89 13.95 4.48
C PHE A 303 -14.95 14.90 5.24
N ASP A 304 -15.16 15.08 6.54
CA ASP A 304 -14.36 16.00 7.37
C ASP A 304 -13.10 15.39 7.97
N ALA A 305 -13.12 14.08 8.20
CA ALA A 305 -12.08 13.33 8.88
C ALA A 305 -12.15 11.84 8.51
N GLN A 306 -11.07 11.11 8.79
CA GLN A 306 -11.03 9.66 8.75
C GLN A 306 -11.67 9.08 10.01
N TYR A 307 -12.40 7.99 9.87
CA TYR A 307 -12.91 7.19 10.98
C TYR A 307 -12.71 5.72 10.65
N GLU A 308 -11.75 5.09 11.33
CA GLU A 308 -11.43 3.68 11.16
C GLU A 308 -11.85 2.89 12.41
N PRO A 309 -12.73 1.88 12.30
CA PRO A 309 -13.22 1.13 13.44
C PRO A 309 -12.12 0.27 14.04
N VAL A 310 -11.96 0.34 15.35
CA VAL A 310 -10.95 -0.42 16.11
C VAL A 310 -11.61 -1.51 16.94
N ALA A 311 -12.73 -1.20 17.60
CA ALA A 311 -13.41 -2.14 18.51
C ALA A 311 -14.87 -1.73 18.70
N ASN A 312 -15.71 -2.67 19.15
CA ASN A 312 -17.01 -2.32 19.72
C ASN A 312 -17.40 -3.19 20.92
N ASP A 313 -18.11 -2.57 21.87
CA ASP A 313 -18.78 -3.21 23.00
C ASP A 313 -20.28 -2.93 22.89
N GLY A 314 -21.01 -3.82 22.23
CA GLY A 314 -22.40 -3.57 21.85
C GLY A 314 -22.50 -2.35 20.94
N THR A 315 -23.26 -1.33 21.36
CA THR A 315 -23.42 -0.09 20.59
C THR A 315 -22.29 0.93 20.83
N THR A 316 -21.35 0.65 21.71
CA THR A 316 -20.21 1.56 21.96
C THR A 316 -19.05 1.22 21.06
N PHE A 317 -18.73 2.09 20.10
CA PHE A 317 -17.65 1.90 19.13
C PHE A 317 -16.44 2.76 19.48
N THR A 318 -15.25 2.20 19.27
CA THR A 318 -13.97 2.92 19.34
C THR A 318 -13.42 3.08 17.92
N PHE A 319 -13.04 4.30 17.54
CA PHE A 319 -12.51 4.64 16.22
C PHE A 319 -11.14 5.30 16.33
N LEU A 320 -10.25 4.98 15.40
CA LEU A 320 -9.08 5.79 15.07
C LEU A 320 -9.51 6.91 14.12
N THR A 321 -9.14 8.16 14.43
CA THR A 321 -9.59 9.33 13.67
C THR A 321 -8.56 10.44 13.65
N ASN A 322 -8.55 11.23 12.58
CA ASN A 322 -7.81 12.50 12.47
C ASN A 322 -8.69 13.73 12.75
N LYS A 323 -9.92 13.54 13.22
CA LYS A 323 -10.85 14.64 13.54
C LYS A 323 -10.26 15.55 14.62
N ASP A 324 -9.94 16.79 14.21
CA ASP A 324 -9.27 17.80 15.04
C ASP A 324 -7.95 17.29 15.67
N ALA A 325 -7.28 16.35 14.99
CA ALA A 325 -6.09 15.65 15.47
C ALA A 325 -5.23 15.18 14.27
N PRO A 326 -4.39 16.03 13.65
CA PRO A 326 -3.62 15.67 12.47
C PRO A 326 -2.66 14.48 12.65
N ARG A 327 -2.24 14.16 13.88
CA ARG A 327 -1.44 12.97 14.23
C ARG A 327 -2.27 11.79 14.74
N TYR A 328 -3.58 11.86 14.54
CA TYR A 328 -4.56 10.84 14.89
C TYR A 328 -4.72 10.58 16.39
N LYS A 329 -5.90 10.07 16.75
CA LYS A 329 -6.29 9.72 18.12
C LYS A 329 -7.32 8.60 18.14
N LEU A 330 -7.59 8.03 19.31
CA LEU A 330 -8.72 7.12 19.49
C LEU A 330 -9.88 7.82 20.18
N VAL A 331 -11.07 7.70 19.61
CA VAL A 331 -12.33 8.26 20.13
C VAL A 331 -13.37 7.17 20.32
N ARG A 332 -14.37 7.44 21.15
CA ARG A 332 -15.49 6.54 21.43
C ARG A 332 -16.82 7.24 21.28
N VAL A 333 -17.79 6.52 20.72
CA VAL A 333 -19.18 6.95 20.55
C VAL A 333 -20.13 5.80 20.84
N ASP A 334 -21.28 6.09 21.44
CA ASP A 334 -22.41 5.14 21.54
C ASP A 334 -23.37 5.39 20.37
N LEU A 335 -23.69 4.37 19.59
CA LEU A 335 -24.65 4.48 18.48
C LEU A 335 -26.06 4.91 18.94
N ASN A 336 -26.39 4.75 20.23
CA ASN A 336 -27.64 5.26 20.81
C ASN A 336 -27.59 6.76 21.14
N ASP A 337 -26.40 7.34 21.27
CA ASP A 337 -26.15 8.79 21.42
C ASP A 337 -25.00 9.22 20.50
N PRO A 338 -25.23 9.23 19.17
CA PRO A 338 -24.18 9.47 18.17
C PRO A 338 -23.64 10.91 18.20
N SER A 339 -24.20 11.78 19.04
CA SER A 339 -23.78 13.17 19.21
C SER A 339 -22.63 13.35 20.20
N SER A 340 -22.39 12.35 21.06
CA SER A 340 -21.44 12.44 22.18
C SER A 340 -20.20 11.59 21.90
N TRP A 341 -19.14 12.25 21.43
CA TRP A 341 -17.83 11.62 21.17
C TRP A 341 -16.85 11.97 22.28
N THR A 342 -16.06 10.99 22.72
CA THR A 342 -15.09 11.16 23.79
C THR A 342 -13.72 10.61 23.40
N ASP A 343 -12.65 11.32 23.72
CA ASP A 343 -11.30 10.82 23.51
C ASP A 343 -11.00 9.66 24.48
N VAL A 344 -10.50 8.55 23.94
CA VAL A 344 -9.99 7.39 24.70
C VAL A 344 -8.49 7.49 24.82
N VAL A 345 -7.80 7.71 23.69
CA VAL A 345 -6.37 8.00 23.64
C VAL A 345 -6.24 9.32 22.89
N PRO A 346 -5.82 10.42 23.55
CA PRO A 346 -5.71 11.72 22.91
C PRO A 346 -4.60 11.73 21.85
N GLU A 347 -4.62 12.74 20.99
CA GLU A 347 -3.56 12.98 20.01
C GLU A 347 -2.21 13.16 20.71
N SER A 348 -1.15 12.53 20.19
CA SER A 348 0.22 12.79 20.64
C SER A 348 0.68 14.17 20.19
N GLU A 349 1.51 14.84 21.00
CA GLU A 349 2.10 16.14 20.64
C GLU A 349 3.08 16.03 19.46
N LYS A 350 3.63 14.84 19.21
CA LYS A 350 4.72 14.63 18.23
C LYS A 350 4.49 13.48 17.27
N ASP A 351 3.99 12.35 17.76
CA ASP A 351 4.05 11.08 17.03
C ASP A 351 2.71 10.76 16.35
N VAL A 352 2.75 10.18 15.16
CA VAL A 352 1.54 9.82 14.40
C VAL A 352 1.04 8.45 14.89
N LEU A 353 -0.22 8.34 15.29
CA LEU A 353 -0.83 7.04 15.56
C LEU A 353 -1.23 6.37 14.22
N GLU A 354 -0.49 5.34 13.80
CA GLU A 354 -0.69 4.67 12.51
C GLU A 354 -1.73 3.54 12.58
N SER A 355 -1.81 2.82 13.70
CA SER A 355 -2.75 1.71 13.86
C SER A 355 -3.05 1.41 15.33
N ALA A 356 -4.18 0.75 15.55
CA ALA A 356 -4.65 0.28 16.84
C ALA A 356 -5.29 -1.09 16.71
N ASP A 357 -4.70 -2.10 17.32
CA ASP A 357 -5.16 -3.49 17.26
C ASP A 357 -5.65 -3.96 18.63
N VAL A 358 -6.82 -4.57 18.70
CA VAL A 358 -7.37 -5.10 19.95
C VAL A 358 -6.88 -6.53 20.16
N VAL A 359 -6.45 -6.83 21.38
CA VAL A 359 -5.93 -8.14 21.77
C VAL A 359 -6.32 -8.46 23.21
N ASN A 360 -6.37 -9.75 23.55
CA ASN A 360 -6.56 -10.23 24.91
C ASN A 360 -7.78 -9.64 25.64
N GLY A 361 -8.87 -9.45 24.90
CA GLY A 361 -10.18 -8.98 25.35
C GLY A 361 -10.26 -7.46 25.54
N ASP A 362 -9.31 -6.87 26.24
CA ASP A 362 -9.38 -5.50 26.74
C ASP A 362 -8.08 -4.70 26.58
N LYS A 363 -7.13 -5.18 25.77
CA LYS A 363 -5.88 -4.48 25.49
C LYS A 363 -5.84 -3.96 24.07
N LEU A 364 -5.11 -2.86 23.89
CA LEU A 364 -4.75 -2.26 22.62
C LEU A 364 -3.25 -2.39 22.41
N ILE A 365 -2.83 -2.80 21.21
CA ILE A 365 -1.49 -2.56 20.69
C ILE A 365 -1.60 -1.34 19.78
N LEU A 366 -0.94 -0.24 20.14
CA LEU A 366 -0.86 0.97 19.33
C LEU A 366 0.49 1.04 18.63
N SER A 367 0.48 1.27 17.33
CA SER A 367 1.69 1.58 16.57
C SER A 367 1.76 3.07 16.28
N TYR A 368 2.73 3.73 16.89
CA TYR A 368 3.07 5.11 16.59
C TYR A 368 4.23 5.18 15.60
N LEU A 369 4.29 6.25 14.81
CA LEU A 369 5.44 6.64 14.03
C LEU A 369 6.10 7.86 14.66
N SER A 370 7.29 7.67 15.23
CA SER A 370 8.09 8.72 15.87
C SER A 370 9.37 8.96 15.09
N ASP A 371 9.49 10.14 14.46
CA ASP A 371 10.56 10.48 13.52
C ASP A 371 10.83 9.32 12.53
N VAL A 372 9.77 8.83 11.88
CA VAL A 372 9.80 7.76 10.86
C VAL A 372 10.29 6.39 11.39
N LYS A 373 10.09 6.10 12.67
CA LYS A 373 10.42 4.81 13.29
C LYS A 373 9.23 4.36 14.11
N ASN A 374 8.87 3.08 14.03
CA ASN A 374 7.73 2.61 14.81
C ASN A 374 8.06 2.51 16.30
N VAL A 375 7.06 2.84 17.12
CA VAL A 375 7.04 2.63 18.58
C VAL A 375 5.73 1.92 18.90
N LEU A 376 5.82 0.83 19.65
CA LEU A 376 4.65 0.04 20.05
C LEU A 376 4.32 0.27 21.51
N GLU A 377 3.08 0.63 21.78
CA GLU A 377 2.53 0.76 23.13
C GLU A 377 1.42 -0.26 23.35
N ILE A 378 1.31 -0.76 24.58
CA ILE A 378 0.18 -1.53 25.05
C ILE A 378 -0.63 -0.64 25.97
N ARG A 379 -1.93 -0.52 25.69
CA ARG A 379 -2.87 0.30 26.45
C ARG A 379 -4.10 -0.50 26.86
N ASP A 380 -4.79 -0.01 27.88
CA ASP A 380 -6.10 -0.51 28.27
C ASP A 380 -7.17 0.02 27.29
N LEU A 381 -7.97 -0.87 26.69
CA LEU A 381 -9.01 -0.51 25.71
C LEU A 381 -10.06 0.41 26.31
N LYS A 382 -10.45 0.18 27.57
CA LYS A 382 -11.55 0.90 28.20
C LYS A 382 -11.16 2.33 28.56
N THR A 383 -9.99 2.52 29.15
CA THR A 383 -9.54 3.80 29.72
C THR A 383 -8.53 4.52 28.83
N GLY A 384 -7.91 3.84 27.87
CA GLY A 384 -6.80 4.36 27.07
C GLY A 384 -5.49 4.53 27.86
N SER A 385 -5.44 4.01 29.10
CA SER A 385 -4.27 4.16 29.97
C SER A 385 -3.08 3.37 29.40
N PHE A 386 -1.90 3.99 29.42
CA PHE A 386 -0.65 3.31 29.09
C PHE A 386 -0.37 2.18 30.09
N LEU A 387 -0.03 0.99 29.58
CA LEU A 387 0.31 -0.18 30.39
C LEU A 387 1.77 -0.57 30.21
N HIS A 388 2.24 -0.66 28.96
CA HIS A 388 3.59 -1.15 28.64
C HIS A 388 4.08 -0.61 27.30
N GLN A 389 5.39 -0.58 27.08
CA GLN A 389 5.99 -0.30 25.78
C GLN A 389 6.70 -1.55 25.28
N LEU A 390 6.38 -2.01 24.08
CA LEU A 390 7.04 -3.18 23.50
C LEU A 390 8.41 -2.80 22.91
N PRO A 391 9.48 -3.56 23.22
CA PRO A 391 10.83 -3.22 22.79
C PRO A 391 11.04 -3.61 21.33
N ILE A 392 10.89 -2.67 20.40
CA ILE A 392 11.24 -2.86 18.98
C ILE A 392 12.45 -2.01 18.59
N ASP A 393 13.30 -2.58 17.72
CA ASP A 393 14.43 -1.87 17.13
C ASP A 393 13.95 -0.76 16.17
N ILE A 394 14.90 0.07 15.72
CA ILE A 394 14.66 1.06 14.66
C ILE A 394 14.24 0.34 13.37
N GLY A 395 12.98 0.50 12.98
CA GLY A 395 12.43 -0.14 11.80
C GLY A 395 10.95 0.15 11.61
N THR A 396 10.33 -0.74 10.84
CA THR A 396 8.91 -0.71 10.51
C THR A 396 8.22 -1.94 11.07
N VAL A 397 7.12 -1.74 11.79
CA VAL A 397 6.15 -2.79 12.11
C VAL A 397 5.31 -3.00 10.86
N THR A 398 5.48 -4.13 10.19
CA THR A 398 4.79 -4.42 8.92
C THR A 398 3.36 -4.87 9.12
N ARG A 399 3.09 -5.53 10.25
CA ARG A 399 1.77 -6.03 10.61
C ARG A 399 1.71 -6.42 12.09
N VAL A 400 0.63 -6.05 12.75
CA VAL A 400 0.18 -6.71 13.98
C VAL A 400 -0.92 -7.70 13.59
N SER A 401 -0.79 -8.95 14.02
CA SER A 401 -1.73 -10.01 13.73
C SER A 401 -2.26 -10.56 15.03
N ALA A 402 -3.45 -10.10 15.40
CA ALA A 402 -4.21 -10.52 16.56
C ALA A 402 -5.70 -10.29 16.29
N ARG A 403 -6.55 -11.02 17.00
CA ARG A 403 -7.95 -10.65 17.19
C ARG A 403 -8.17 -10.34 18.66
N ARG A 404 -9.28 -9.66 18.95
CA ARG A 404 -9.68 -9.32 20.31
C ARG A 404 -9.62 -10.51 21.27
N GLN A 405 -10.08 -11.69 20.86
CA GLN A 405 -10.10 -12.91 21.69
C GLN A 405 -8.74 -13.61 21.82
N ASP A 406 -7.75 -13.26 21.01
CA ASP A 406 -6.47 -13.94 21.01
C ASP A 406 -5.59 -13.42 22.16
N SER A 407 -5.00 -14.33 22.94
CA SER A 407 -4.05 -13.98 24.01
C SER A 407 -2.61 -13.87 23.51
N VAL A 408 -2.39 -14.07 22.21
CA VAL A 408 -1.08 -14.02 21.55
C VAL A 408 -1.22 -13.16 20.30
N ALA A 409 -0.32 -12.19 20.14
CA ALA A 409 -0.16 -11.43 18.92
C ALA A 409 1.12 -11.80 18.19
N PHE A 410 1.10 -11.73 16.85
CA PHE A 410 2.31 -11.79 16.03
C PHE A 410 2.60 -10.42 15.44
N ILE A 411 3.85 -9.96 15.58
CA ILE A 411 4.29 -8.64 15.12
C ILE A 411 5.36 -8.85 14.07
N GLY A 412 5.05 -8.53 12.81
CA GLY A 412 6.03 -8.47 11.74
C GLY A 412 6.86 -7.20 11.82
N PHE A 413 8.17 -7.32 11.64
CA PHE A 413 9.13 -6.21 11.73
C PHE A 413 10.16 -6.31 10.61
N THR A 414 10.52 -5.17 10.02
CA THR A 414 11.63 -5.06 9.05
C THR A 414 12.43 -3.79 9.31
N SER A 415 13.64 -3.74 8.78
CA SER A 415 14.46 -2.53 8.77
C SER A 415 15.44 -2.59 7.61
N PHE A 416 16.18 -1.51 7.35
CA PHE A 416 17.12 -1.44 6.23
C PHE A 416 18.15 -2.58 6.17
N LEU A 417 18.56 -3.09 7.33
CA LEU A 417 19.54 -4.18 7.47
C LEU A 417 18.95 -5.42 8.17
N SER A 418 17.62 -5.45 8.37
CA SER A 418 16.91 -6.58 8.97
C SER A 418 15.84 -7.07 7.99
N PRO A 419 16.08 -8.21 7.30
CA PRO A 419 15.18 -8.72 6.26
C PRO A 419 13.76 -8.94 6.73
N GLY A 420 13.60 -9.45 7.94
CA GLY A 420 12.30 -9.65 8.56
C GLY A 420 12.43 -10.42 9.87
N ILE A 421 11.77 -9.92 10.92
CA ILE A 421 11.59 -10.62 12.19
C ILE A 421 10.10 -10.71 12.45
N ILE A 422 9.64 -11.88 12.84
CA ILE A 422 8.30 -12.06 13.40
C ILE A 422 8.50 -12.26 14.89
N TYR A 423 7.97 -11.34 15.68
CA TYR A 423 7.86 -11.49 17.13
C TYR A 423 6.53 -12.15 17.49
N GLN A 424 6.55 -12.95 18.55
CA GLN A 424 5.36 -13.44 19.23
C GLN A 424 5.27 -12.71 20.58
N CYS A 425 4.14 -12.06 20.83
CA CYS A 425 3.86 -11.36 22.08
C CYS A 425 2.73 -12.11 22.82
N ASP A 426 3.02 -12.64 24.01
CA ASP A 426 2.05 -13.34 24.86
C ASP A 426 1.47 -12.38 25.91
N PHE A 427 0.14 -12.35 26.03
CA PHE A 427 -0.63 -11.50 26.94
C PHE A 427 -1.21 -12.27 28.13
N GLY A 428 -0.55 -13.36 28.55
CA GLY A 428 -0.93 -14.17 29.71
C GLY A 428 -1.04 -13.39 31.04
N SER A 429 -0.99 -14.07 32.18
CA SER A 429 -1.33 -13.47 33.49
C SER A 429 -0.33 -12.44 34.04
N GLY A 430 0.68 -12.03 33.27
CA GLY A 430 1.75 -11.11 33.69
C GLY A 430 1.99 -9.97 32.68
N ASP A 431 3.16 -9.34 32.77
CA ASP A 431 3.58 -8.35 31.77
C ASP A 431 3.75 -9.03 30.40
N PRO A 432 3.38 -8.34 29.30
CA PRO A 432 3.50 -8.89 27.95
C PRO A 432 4.94 -9.31 27.64
N GLU A 433 5.14 -10.59 27.29
CA GLU A 433 6.46 -11.11 26.91
C GLU A 433 6.58 -11.19 25.40
N MET A 434 7.56 -10.48 24.83
CA MET A 434 7.84 -10.50 23.39
C MET A 434 9.10 -11.31 23.09
N LYS A 435 8.97 -12.34 22.26
CA LYS A 435 10.07 -13.22 21.82
C LYS A 435 10.14 -13.31 20.31
N VAL A 436 11.33 -13.59 19.76
CA VAL A 436 11.48 -13.89 18.34
C VAL A 436 10.82 -15.23 18.04
N PHE A 437 9.81 -15.21 17.17
CA PHE A 437 9.17 -16.41 16.63
C PHE A 437 9.92 -16.92 15.39
N ARG A 438 10.25 -16.01 14.47
CA ARG A 438 11.07 -16.30 13.29
C ARG A 438 11.96 -15.11 12.95
N GLU A 439 13.20 -15.37 12.57
CA GLU A 439 14.12 -14.35 12.03
C GLU A 439 14.60 -14.79 10.65
N THR A 440 14.45 -13.90 9.67
CA THR A 440 14.87 -14.13 8.29
C THR A 440 16.34 -13.78 8.14
N ASN A 441 17.15 -14.77 7.76
CA ASN A 441 18.57 -14.61 7.50
C ASN A 441 18.85 -14.62 5.99
N VAL A 442 19.66 -13.67 5.51
CA VAL A 442 20.06 -13.60 4.10
C VAL A 442 21.46 -14.20 3.93
N PRO A 443 21.62 -15.33 3.19
CA PRO A 443 22.91 -15.97 3.01
C PRO A 443 23.97 -15.04 2.42
N GLY A 444 25.12 -14.96 3.09
CA GLY A 444 26.23 -14.11 2.67
C GLY A 444 26.03 -12.62 2.88
N PHE A 445 25.01 -12.18 3.61
CA PHE A 445 24.86 -10.80 4.06
C PHE A 445 25.24 -10.67 5.53
N ASP A 446 26.39 -10.05 5.79
CA ASP A 446 26.78 -9.65 7.14
C ASP A 446 26.31 -8.21 7.38
N ARG A 447 25.22 -8.06 8.17
CA ARG A 447 24.66 -6.75 8.52
C ARG A 447 25.65 -5.85 9.27
N SER A 448 26.67 -6.42 9.92
CA SER A 448 27.65 -5.66 10.69
C SER A 448 28.63 -4.86 9.83
N GLU A 449 28.76 -5.18 8.54
CA GLU A 449 29.54 -4.42 7.55
C GLU A 449 28.86 -3.11 7.13
N PHE A 450 27.60 -2.92 7.49
CA PHE A 450 26.78 -1.80 7.04
C PHE A 450 26.38 -0.89 8.19
N GLN A 451 25.97 0.32 7.84
CA GLN A 451 25.42 1.28 8.76
C GLN A 451 24.29 2.05 8.09
N VAL A 452 23.32 2.47 8.90
CA VAL A 452 22.31 3.44 8.52
C VAL A 452 22.25 4.54 9.56
N LYS A 453 22.12 5.77 9.11
CA LYS A 453 21.91 6.92 9.98
C LYS A 453 20.74 7.76 9.50
N GLN A 454 20.04 8.35 10.47
CA GLN A 454 19.02 9.36 10.24
C GLN A 454 19.65 10.74 10.42
N VAL A 455 19.40 11.65 9.49
CA VAL A 455 19.78 13.06 9.62
C VAL A 455 18.61 13.94 9.18
N PHE A 456 18.57 15.18 9.65
CA PHE A 456 17.55 16.15 9.26
C PHE A 456 18.16 17.19 8.32
N VAL A 457 17.59 17.28 7.12
CA VAL A 457 17.99 18.23 6.08
C VAL A 457 17.07 19.43 6.11
N THR A 458 17.63 20.61 5.85
CA THR A 458 16.85 21.85 5.75
C THR A 458 16.44 22.05 4.30
N SER A 459 15.14 22.17 4.05
CA SER A 459 14.57 22.51 2.76
C SER A 459 14.74 23.99 2.43
N LYS A 460 14.41 24.37 1.21
CA LYS A 460 14.50 25.74 0.69
C LYS A 460 13.75 26.78 1.52
N ASP A 461 12.62 26.41 2.11
CA ASP A 461 11.79 27.28 2.97
C ASP A 461 12.20 27.25 4.45
N GLY A 462 13.28 26.54 4.79
CA GLY A 462 13.77 26.39 6.16
C GLY A 462 13.14 25.24 6.95
N ASN A 463 12.14 24.54 6.40
CA ASN A 463 11.57 23.36 7.04
C ASN A 463 12.62 22.24 7.13
N LYS A 464 12.58 21.44 8.21
CA LYS A 464 13.48 20.30 8.38
C LYS A 464 12.72 19.00 8.16
N PHE A 465 13.27 18.14 7.31
CA PHE A 465 12.73 16.81 7.04
C PHE A 465 13.81 15.73 7.24
N PRO A 466 13.45 14.52 7.68
CA PRO A 466 14.41 13.46 7.88
C PRO A 466 14.78 12.77 6.56
N ILE A 467 16.02 12.31 6.48
CA ILE A 467 16.48 11.36 5.49
C ILE A 467 17.24 10.23 6.19
N PHE A 468 17.17 9.02 5.62
CA PHE A 468 17.98 7.88 6.03
C PHE A 468 19.08 7.63 5.02
N ILE A 469 20.33 7.53 5.46
CA ILE A 469 21.49 7.25 4.62
C ILE A 469 22.09 5.92 5.03
N GLY A 470 22.07 4.95 4.12
CA GLY A 470 22.63 3.62 4.29
C GLY A 470 23.83 3.36 3.39
N SER A 471 24.85 2.70 3.93
CA SER A 471 26.10 2.40 3.23
C SER A 471 26.88 1.29 3.91
N LYS A 472 27.98 0.83 3.29
CA LYS A 472 29.03 0.11 4.03
C LYS A 472 29.64 1.03 5.09
N LYS A 473 30.19 0.46 6.16
CA LYS A 473 30.99 1.22 7.12
C LYS A 473 32.26 1.77 6.46
N ASP A 474 32.79 2.84 7.05
CA ASP A 474 34.09 3.43 6.71
C ASP A 474 34.23 3.91 5.25
N ILE A 475 33.12 4.27 4.59
CA ILE A 475 33.18 4.97 3.29
C ILE A 475 33.90 6.31 3.40
N LYS A 476 34.56 6.73 2.32
CA LYS A 476 35.14 8.06 2.22
C LYS A 476 34.08 9.07 1.80
N LEU A 477 33.99 10.18 2.51
CA LEU A 477 33.12 11.31 2.15
C LEU A 477 33.89 12.31 1.27
N ASP A 478 34.35 11.85 0.11
CA ASP A 478 35.14 12.63 -0.87
C ASP A 478 34.42 12.82 -2.21
N GLY A 479 33.11 12.56 -2.25
CA GLY A 479 32.25 12.64 -3.42
C GLY A 479 32.42 11.50 -4.43
N SER A 480 33.22 10.48 -4.11
CA SER A 480 33.53 9.39 -5.03
C SER A 480 32.45 8.29 -5.10
N ASN A 481 31.57 8.17 -4.11
CA ASN A 481 30.59 7.07 -4.06
C ASN A 481 29.42 7.30 -5.04
N PRO A 482 28.97 6.28 -5.78
CA PRO A 482 27.67 6.33 -6.43
C PRO A 482 26.56 6.41 -5.37
N CYS A 483 25.50 7.15 -5.66
CA CYS A 483 24.40 7.34 -4.71
C CYS A 483 23.06 7.09 -5.38
N LEU A 484 22.15 6.41 -4.68
CA LEU A 484 20.77 6.18 -5.08
C LEU A 484 19.85 6.88 -4.07
N LEU A 485 19.17 7.94 -4.50
CA LEU A 485 18.23 8.71 -3.68
C LEU A 485 16.79 8.35 -4.10
N TYR A 486 16.01 7.84 -3.15
CA TYR A 486 14.62 7.44 -3.34
C TYR A 486 13.65 8.36 -2.59
N GLY A 487 12.49 8.62 -3.19
CA GLY A 487 11.40 9.38 -2.57
C GLY A 487 10.03 9.12 -3.20
N TYR A 488 8.98 9.55 -2.50
CA TYR A 488 7.59 9.47 -2.96
C TYR A 488 6.86 10.81 -2.82
N GLY A 489 6.54 11.24 -1.60
CA GLY A 489 6.02 12.59 -1.32
C GLY A 489 4.60 12.85 -1.82
N GLY A 490 3.61 12.19 -1.23
CA GLY A 490 2.20 12.40 -1.55
C GLY A 490 1.27 11.39 -0.88
N PHE A 491 -0.04 11.68 -0.91
CA PHE A 491 -1.11 10.75 -0.53
C PHE A 491 -1.05 10.26 0.91
N ASN A 492 -0.45 11.02 1.82
CA ASN A 492 -0.28 10.64 3.22
C ASN A 492 0.52 9.32 3.41
N ILE A 493 1.28 8.89 2.39
CA ILE A 493 2.08 7.65 2.45
C ILE A 493 3.42 7.93 3.13
N SER A 494 3.65 7.29 4.27
CA SER A 494 4.94 7.30 4.99
C SER A 494 5.94 6.33 4.36
N ILE A 495 7.16 6.80 4.05
CA ILE A 495 8.24 5.94 3.51
C ILE A 495 9.14 5.45 4.64
N THR A 496 8.76 4.35 5.29
CA THR A 496 9.43 3.87 6.50
C THR A 496 10.59 2.90 6.23
N PRO A 497 11.48 2.64 7.21
CA PRO A 497 12.63 1.74 7.05
C PRO A 497 12.27 0.30 6.67
N SER A 498 12.61 -0.10 5.44
CA SER A 498 12.37 -1.47 4.95
C SER A 498 13.62 -2.10 4.36
N PHE A 499 13.72 -3.43 4.44
CA PHE A 499 14.79 -4.19 3.79
C PHE A 499 14.61 -4.22 2.27
N SER A 500 15.71 -4.12 1.54
CA SER A 500 15.73 -4.30 0.09
C SER A 500 16.99 -5.05 -0.33
N VAL A 501 16.79 -6.23 -0.90
CA VAL A 501 17.88 -7.04 -1.48
C VAL A 501 18.67 -6.22 -2.52
N THR A 502 17.98 -5.46 -3.36
CA THR A 502 18.61 -4.63 -4.39
C THR A 502 19.51 -3.56 -3.76
N ARG A 503 19.02 -2.79 -2.79
CA ARG A 503 19.83 -1.73 -2.13
C ARG A 503 21.05 -2.31 -1.42
N VAL A 504 20.89 -3.42 -0.71
CA VAL A 504 22.00 -4.11 -0.05
C VAL A 504 23.00 -4.64 -1.08
N THR A 505 22.54 -5.21 -2.19
CA THR A 505 23.43 -5.71 -3.26
C THR A 505 24.24 -4.59 -3.87
N LEU A 506 23.60 -3.46 -4.19
CA LEU A 506 24.27 -2.27 -4.74
C LEU A 506 25.29 -1.70 -3.76
N ALA A 507 24.93 -1.55 -2.48
CA ALA A 507 25.85 -1.09 -1.45
C ALA A 507 27.05 -2.05 -1.28
N LYS A 508 26.79 -3.36 -1.25
CA LYS A 508 27.81 -4.38 -1.04
C LYS A 508 28.81 -4.47 -2.18
N HIS A 509 28.32 -4.49 -3.42
CA HIS A 509 29.11 -4.86 -4.60
C HIS A 509 29.52 -3.67 -5.47
N LEU A 510 28.80 -2.55 -5.40
CA LEU A 510 29.11 -1.34 -6.17
C LEU A 510 29.48 -0.15 -5.28
N GLY A 511 29.48 -0.31 -3.95
CA GLY A 511 29.77 0.78 -3.02
C GLY A 511 28.73 1.89 -3.04
N VAL A 512 27.50 1.58 -3.45
CA VAL A 512 26.41 2.57 -3.51
C VAL A 512 26.01 3.02 -2.11
N VAL A 513 25.93 4.32 -1.91
CA VAL A 513 25.21 4.94 -0.80
C VAL A 513 23.74 5.01 -1.20
N PHE A 514 22.83 4.42 -0.42
CA PHE A 514 21.39 4.60 -0.65
C PHE A 514 20.84 5.61 0.34
N CYS A 515 19.94 6.47 -0.14
CA CYS A 515 19.27 7.48 0.66
C CYS A 515 17.76 7.40 0.46
N ILE A 516 17.00 7.43 1.54
CA ILE A 516 15.54 7.54 1.52
C ILE A 516 15.17 8.90 2.09
N ALA A 517 14.45 9.72 1.33
CA ALA A 517 14.03 11.04 1.77
C ALA A 517 12.54 11.05 2.13
N ASN A 518 12.24 11.35 3.39
CA ASN A 518 10.89 11.47 3.93
C ASN A 518 10.38 12.90 3.77
N ILE A 519 10.20 13.28 2.52
CA ILE A 519 9.77 14.61 2.08
C ILE A 519 8.29 14.86 2.39
N ARG A 520 7.85 16.13 2.34
CA ARG A 520 6.44 16.49 2.53
C ARG A 520 5.52 15.82 1.52
N GLY A 521 4.21 15.81 1.83
CA GLY A 521 3.20 15.09 1.07
C GLY A 521 2.97 13.66 1.58
N GLY A 522 3.95 13.06 2.26
CA GLY A 522 3.77 11.82 2.99
C GLY A 522 3.04 12.00 4.32
N GLY A 523 2.91 10.93 5.09
CA GLY A 523 2.21 10.90 6.39
C GLY A 523 3.12 10.90 7.61
N GLU A 524 4.43 11.11 7.43
CA GLU A 524 5.43 10.85 8.49
C GLU A 524 5.24 11.69 9.76
N TYR A 525 4.64 12.88 9.63
CA TYR A 525 4.31 13.78 10.76
C TYR A 525 2.83 14.16 10.77
N GLY A 526 1.98 13.31 10.19
CA GLY A 526 0.53 13.46 10.17
C GLY A 526 0.01 14.36 9.04
N GLU A 527 -1.27 14.69 9.12
CA GLU A 527 -2.00 15.33 8.02
C GLU A 527 -1.48 16.73 7.65
N GLU A 528 -0.81 17.42 8.58
CA GLU A 528 -0.13 18.68 8.26
C GLU A 528 1.07 18.49 7.33
N TRP A 529 1.82 17.39 7.49
CA TRP A 529 2.94 17.01 6.62
C TRP A 529 2.46 16.66 5.21
N HIS A 530 1.34 15.94 5.14
CA HIS A 530 0.66 15.61 3.91
C HIS A 530 0.22 16.89 3.17
N LYS A 531 -0.58 17.75 3.83
CA LYS A 531 -1.08 18.99 3.22
C LYS A 531 0.03 19.96 2.81
N ALA A 532 1.15 19.98 3.53
CA ALA A 532 2.31 20.81 3.20
C ALA A 532 3.03 20.40 1.89
N GLY A 533 2.69 19.25 1.30
CA GLY A 533 3.22 18.76 0.03
C GLY A 533 2.14 18.34 -0.98
N SER A 534 0.92 18.84 -0.86
CA SER A 534 -0.20 18.53 -1.76
C SER A 534 -0.78 19.78 -2.42
N LEU A 535 -1.45 19.62 -3.56
CA LEU A 535 -2.18 20.70 -4.25
C LEU A 535 -1.28 21.91 -4.54
N GLY A 536 -1.68 23.12 -4.14
CA GLY A 536 -0.90 24.34 -4.34
C GLY A 536 0.49 24.31 -3.69
N SER A 537 0.73 23.39 -2.75
CA SER A 537 2.01 23.19 -2.07
C SER A 537 2.85 22.08 -2.68
N LYS A 538 2.44 21.44 -3.78
CA LYS A 538 3.14 20.28 -4.37
C LYS A 538 4.59 20.55 -4.75
N GLN A 539 4.94 21.80 -5.10
CA GLN A 539 6.34 22.19 -5.38
C GLN A 539 7.27 21.98 -4.18
N ASN A 540 6.76 22.06 -2.95
CA ASN A 540 7.56 21.82 -1.75
C ASN A 540 8.14 20.41 -1.71
N VAL A 541 7.43 19.42 -2.26
CA VAL A 541 7.90 18.03 -2.37
C VAL A 541 9.16 17.95 -3.23
N PHE A 542 9.16 18.66 -4.36
CA PHE A 542 10.29 18.69 -5.28
C PHE A 542 11.47 19.47 -4.66
N ASP A 543 11.18 20.59 -3.99
CA ASP A 543 12.19 21.41 -3.30
C ASP A 543 12.85 20.62 -2.15
N ASP A 544 12.09 19.85 -1.37
CA ASP A 544 12.61 18.94 -0.33
C ASP A 544 13.55 17.88 -0.94
N PHE A 545 13.12 17.23 -2.02
CA PHE A 545 13.89 16.15 -2.64
C PHE A 545 15.18 16.65 -3.30
N ILE A 546 15.14 17.83 -3.92
CA ILE A 546 16.33 18.54 -4.43
C ILE A 546 17.27 18.87 -3.26
N SER A 547 16.75 19.37 -2.14
CA SER A 547 17.54 19.70 -0.95
C SER A 547 18.24 18.46 -0.36
N ALA A 548 17.60 17.28 -0.41
CA ALA A 548 18.23 16.02 -0.04
C ALA A 548 19.40 15.66 -0.97
N GLY A 549 19.23 15.84 -2.28
CA GLY A 549 20.29 15.66 -3.27
C GLY A 549 21.47 16.61 -3.05
N GLU A 550 21.20 17.90 -2.79
CA GLU A 550 22.21 18.91 -2.49
C GLU A 550 22.99 18.59 -1.21
N TYR A 551 22.30 18.16 -0.14
CA TYR A 551 22.92 17.73 1.10
C TYR A 551 23.88 16.55 0.88
N LEU A 552 23.48 15.53 0.12
CA LEU A 552 24.32 14.37 -0.18
C LEU A 552 25.60 14.76 -0.93
N VAL A 553 25.51 15.77 -1.81
CA VAL A 553 26.67 16.30 -2.55
C VAL A 553 27.55 17.15 -1.64
N SER A 554 26.97 18.08 -0.86
CA SER A 554 27.74 19.01 -0.02
C SER A 554 28.49 18.30 1.11
N GLU A 555 27.90 17.26 1.69
CA GLU A 555 28.51 16.45 2.74
C GLU A 555 29.50 15.40 2.20
N GLY A 556 29.74 15.39 0.88
CA GLY A 556 30.75 14.54 0.26
C GLY A 556 30.38 13.06 0.12
N TYR A 557 29.13 12.66 0.30
CA TYR A 557 28.74 11.27 0.00
C TYR A 557 28.91 10.97 -1.49
N THR A 558 28.52 11.92 -2.34
CA THR A 558 28.50 11.76 -3.79
C THR A 558 28.80 13.08 -4.49
N GLN A 559 28.62 13.11 -5.80
CA GLN A 559 28.70 14.30 -6.65
C GLN A 559 27.63 14.20 -7.74
N PRO A 560 27.21 15.30 -8.38
CA PRO A 560 26.03 15.31 -9.25
C PRO A 560 26.00 14.21 -10.32
N LYS A 561 27.11 14.03 -11.06
CA LYS A 561 27.25 12.97 -12.08
C LYS A 561 27.15 11.52 -11.56
N LYS A 562 27.12 11.31 -10.25
CA LYS A 562 27.04 10.01 -9.56
C LYS A 562 25.79 9.87 -8.70
N LEU A 563 24.93 10.88 -8.67
CA LEU A 563 23.65 10.86 -7.97
C LEU A 563 22.55 10.35 -8.92
N CYS A 564 21.99 9.20 -8.60
CA CYS A 564 20.82 8.61 -9.23
C CYS A 564 19.58 8.89 -8.38
N ILE A 565 18.49 9.33 -8.99
CA ILE A 565 17.19 9.47 -8.33
C ILE A 565 16.20 8.41 -8.82
N GLU A 566 15.40 7.88 -7.90
CA GLU A 566 14.43 6.81 -8.16
C GLU A 566 13.10 7.10 -7.46
N GLY A 567 12.00 6.78 -8.13
CA GLY A 567 10.66 6.88 -7.57
C GLY A 567 9.61 6.20 -8.46
N GLY A 568 8.55 5.70 -7.84
CA GLY A 568 7.46 4.99 -8.52
C GLY A 568 6.10 5.66 -8.36
N SER A 569 5.24 5.60 -9.37
CA SER A 569 3.91 6.22 -9.36
C SER A 569 4.00 7.74 -9.13
N ASN A 570 3.52 8.29 -8.02
CA ASN A 570 3.77 9.70 -7.65
C ASN A 570 5.26 10.00 -7.41
N GLY A 571 6.06 9.01 -7.00
CA GLY A 571 7.52 9.12 -7.00
C GLY A 571 8.11 9.22 -8.42
N GLY A 572 7.41 8.70 -9.44
CA GLY A 572 7.80 8.90 -10.83
C GLY A 572 7.56 10.33 -11.30
N LEU A 573 6.44 10.95 -10.87
CA LEU A 573 6.19 12.39 -11.04
C LEU A 573 7.29 13.21 -10.37
N LEU A 574 7.65 12.87 -9.12
CA LEU A 574 8.76 13.48 -8.39
C LEU A 574 10.06 13.46 -9.20
N VAL A 575 10.46 12.29 -9.71
CA VAL A 575 11.68 12.15 -10.53
C VAL A 575 11.60 13.01 -11.79
N GLY A 576 10.48 12.95 -12.52
CA GLY A 576 10.24 13.74 -13.73
C GLY A 576 10.31 15.25 -13.50
N ALA A 577 9.69 15.74 -12.42
CA ALA A 577 9.72 17.14 -12.04
C ALA A 577 11.14 17.59 -11.64
N CYS A 578 11.83 16.83 -10.80
CA CYS A 578 13.17 17.18 -10.33
C CYS A 578 14.20 17.18 -11.47
N MET A 579 14.15 16.22 -12.40
CA MET A 579 15.08 16.22 -13.54
C MET A 579 14.81 17.38 -14.52
N ASN A 580 13.56 17.86 -14.63
CA ASN A 580 13.23 19.04 -15.42
C ASN A 580 13.73 20.33 -14.74
N GLN A 581 13.62 20.42 -13.41
CA GLN A 581 13.97 21.62 -12.64
C GLN A 581 15.48 21.75 -12.35
N ARG A 582 16.16 20.64 -12.06
CA ARG A 582 17.59 20.58 -11.67
C ARG A 582 18.34 19.44 -12.38
N PRO A 583 18.38 19.42 -13.73
CA PRO A 583 19.11 18.40 -14.47
C PRO A 583 20.62 18.42 -14.19
N ASP A 584 21.16 19.53 -13.69
CA ASP A 584 22.57 19.68 -13.29
C ASP A 584 22.95 18.85 -12.06
N LEU A 585 21.97 18.48 -11.23
CA LEU A 585 22.18 17.82 -9.95
C LEU A 585 22.27 16.29 -10.05
N PHE A 586 21.75 15.70 -11.13
CA PHE A 586 21.56 14.25 -11.25
C PHE A 586 22.31 13.65 -12.44
N GLY A 587 22.98 12.52 -12.23
CA GLY A 587 23.64 11.75 -13.28
C GLY A 587 22.77 10.64 -13.86
N CYS A 588 21.69 10.26 -13.17
CA CYS A 588 20.74 9.22 -13.59
C CYS A 588 19.36 9.47 -12.96
N ALA A 589 18.29 9.12 -13.67
CA ALA A 589 16.92 9.23 -13.19
C ALA A 589 16.11 7.98 -13.59
N LEU A 590 15.46 7.36 -12.61
CA LEU A 590 14.66 6.14 -12.75
C LEU A 590 13.22 6.43 -12.31
N ALA A 591 12.37 6.82 -13.26
CA ALA A 591 10.96 7.09 -13.02
C ALA A 591 10.12 5.85 -13.37
N HIS A 592 9.65 5.13 -12.35
CA HIS A 592 8.83 3.94 -12.53
C HIS A 592 7.35 4.33 -12.60
N VAL A 593 6.63 3.90 -13.65
CA VAL A 593 5.17 4.05 -13.80
C VAL A 593 4.63 5.44 -13.39
N GLY A 594 5.36 6.49 -13.75
CA GLY A 594 5.09 7.84 -13.23
C GLY A 594 3.87 8.52 -13.85
N VAL A 595 3.19 9.35 -13.06
CA VAL A 595 2.13 10.23 -13.55
C VAL A 595 2.78 11.44 -14.22
N MET A 596 2.86 11.44 -15.56
CA MET A 596 3.65 12.44 -16.30
C MET A 596 2.81 13.56 -16.94
N ASP A 597 1.55 13.28 -17.30
CA ASP A 597 0.62 14.30 -17.79
C ASP A 597 -0.31 14.76 -16.66
N MET A 598 0.11 15.83 -15.99
CA MET A 598 -0.64 16.42 -14.88
C MET A 598 -1.91 17.17 -15.30
N LEU A 599 -2.13 17.40 -16.60
CA LEU A 599 -3.35 18.03 -17.12
C LEU A 599 -4.43 17.00 -17.43
N ARG A 600 -4.05 15.74 -17.70
CA ARG A 600 -4.98 14.71 -18.20
C ARG A 600 -5.11 13.47 -17.34
N PHE A 601 -4.25 13.26 -16.33
CA PHE A 601 -4.29 12.06 -15.48
C PHE A 601 -5.71 11.69 -14.97
N HIS A 602 -6.53 12.69 -14.64
CA HIS A 602 -7.89 12.52 -14.11
C HIS A 602 -8.89 11.90 -15.11
N LYS A 603 -8.53 11.77 -16.39
CA LYS A 603 -9.38 11.25 -17.46
C LYS A 603 -9.29 9.74 -17.62
N PHE A 604 -8.28 9.10 -17.04
CA PHE A 604 -7.98 7.69 -17.24
C PHE A 604 -8.21 6.88 -15.97
N THR A 605 -8.85 5.73 -16.11
CA THR A 605 -9.04 4.72 -15.06
C THR A 605 -9.50 5.31 -13.72
N ILE A 606 -8.61 5.31 -12.73
CA ILE A 606 -8.83 5.79 -11.36
C ILE A 606 -8.13 7.12 -11.08
N GLY A 607 -7.42 7.68 -12.07
CA GLY A 607 -6.69 8.94 -11.92
C GLY A 607 -7.57 10.08 -11.43
N ARG A 608 -8.89 10.02 -11.63
CA ARG A 608 -9.85 10.98 -11.06
C ARG A 608 -9.87 11.06 -9.53
N TRP A 609 -9.39 10.02 -8.83
CA TRP A 609 -9.34 10.00 -7.36
C TRP A 609 -8.13 10.73 -6.82
N ILE A 610 -7.11 10.87 -7.66
CA ILE A 610 -5.84 11.49 -7.32
C ILE A 610 -6.03 13.00 -7.23
N LYS A 611 -5.67 13.56 -6.07
CA LYS A 611 -5.40 14.99 -5.89
C LYS A 611 -3.90 15.10 -5.65
N THR A 612 -3.19 15.79 -6.54
CA THR A 612 -1.73 15.96 -6.47
C THR A 612 -1.37 17.33 -5.97
#